data_AF-C7J939-F1
#
_entry.id   AF-C7J939-F1
#
_cell.length_a   1.000
_cell.length_b   1.000
_cell.length_c   1.000
_cell.angle_alpha   90.00
_cell.angle_beta   90.00
_cell.angle_gamma   90.00
#
_symmetry.space_group_name_H-M   'P 1'
#
loop_
_entity.id
_entity.type
_entity.pdbx_description
1 polymer ?
#
loop_
_entity_poly.entity_id
_entity_poly.type
_entity_poly.pdbx_seq_one_letter_code
_entity_poly.pdbx_strand_id
1 'polypeptide(L)' 'KNYRKGDYYRYLAEFSTGTEKKAATDQSLMAYQHAMVVASSELSPAHQFRLGLALNFSVFLR' A
#
# COMPACT_ATOMS: atom_id res chain seq x y z
N LYS A 1 4.99 9.46 5.62
CA LYS A 1 4.57 8.53 6.72
C LYS A 1 3.45 7.56 6.34
N ASN A 2 2.74 7.71 5.20
CA ASN A 2 1.58 6.86 4.85
C ASN A 2 1.89 5.54 4.12
N TYR A 3 3.04 5.40 3.46
CA TYR A 3 3.38 4.19 2.67
C TYR A 3 3.51 2.92 3.54
N ARG A 4 4.05 3.03 4.76
CA ARG A 4 4.14 1.91 5.71
C ARG A 4 2.78 1.42 6.20
N LYS A 5 1.73 2.24 6.10
CA LYS A 5 0.38 1.82 6.48
C LYS A 5 -0.18 0.78 5.52
N GLY A 6 0.10 0.90 4.21
CA GLY A 6 -0.31 -0.09 3.22
C GLY A 6 0.28 -1.47 3.52
N ASP A 7 1.59 -1.54 3.74
CA ASP A 7 2.26 -2.79 4.12
C ASP A 7 1.72 -3.36 5.44
N TYR A 8 1.51 -2.51 6.45
CA TYR A 8 0.95 -2.96 7.73
C TYR A 8 -0.43 -3.61 7.58
N TYR A 9 -1.35 -2.94 6.87
CA TYR A 9 -2.69 -3.49 6.65
C TYR A 9 -2.69 -4.70 5.72
N ARG A 10 -1.76 -4.77 4.76
CA ARG A 10 -1.54 -5.96 3.94
C ARG A 10 -1.15 -7.15 4.82
N TYR A 11 -0.14 -7.00 5.66
CA TYR A 11 0.26 -8.06 6.59
C TYR A 11 -0.86 -8.43 7.55
N LEU A 12 -1.64 -7.46 8.05
CA LEU A 12 -2.82 -7.74 8.87
C LEU A 12 -3.84 -8.61 8.10
N ALA A 13 -4.12 -8.28 6.83
CA ALA A 13 -5.04 -9.03 5.99
C ALA A 13 -4.57 -10.47 5.67
N GLU A 14 -3.26 -10.74 5.71
CA GLU A 14 -2.69 -12.08 5.52
C GLU A 14 -3.07 -13.03 6.68
N PHE A 15 -3.22 -12.51 7.91
CA PHE A 15 -3.57 -13.30 9.09
C PHE A 15 -5.04 -13.18 9.52
N SER A 16 -5.76 -12.18 9.01
CA SER A 16 -7.19 -11.99 9.29
C SER A 16 -8.09 -12.90 8.44
N THR A 17 -9.33 -13.09 8.88
CA THR A 17 -10.37 -13.84 8.14
C THR A 17 -11.69 -13.06 8.10
N GLY A 18 -12.63 -13.49 7.25
CA GLY A 18 -13.97 -12.92 7.20
C GLY A 18 -14.01 -11.42 6.95
N THR A 19 -14.79 -10.70 7.77
CA THR A 19 -15.00 -9.25 7.67
C THR A 19 -13.76 -8.44 8.01
N GLU A 20 -12.95 -8.91 8.96
CA GLU A 20 -11.70 -8.25 9.35
C GLU A 20 -10.68 -8.29 8.22
N LYS A 21 -10.58 -9.42 7.51
CA LYS A 21 -9.74 -9.52 6.31
C LYS A 21 -10.15 -8.49 5.27
N LYS A 22 -11.45 -8.38 4.99
CA LYS A 22 -11.96 -7.39 4.03
C LYS A 22 -11.62 -5.97 4.45
N ALA A 23 -11.87 -5.61 5.72
CA ALA A 23 -11.55 -4.28 6.24
C ALA A 23 -10.05 -3.98 6.14
N ALA A 24 -9.17 -4.92 6.51
CA ALA A 24 -7.72 -4.76 6.39
C ALA A 24 -7.28 -4.60 4.93
N THR A 25 -7.82 -5.39 4.00
CA THR A 25 -7.57 -5.24 2.55
C THR A 25 -7.99 -3.86 2.04
N ASP A 26 -9.18 -3.37 2.42
CA ASP A 26 -9.68 -2.07 1.99
C ASP A 26 -8.80 -0.92 2.52
N GLN A 27 -8.37 -1.01 3.79
CA GLN A 27 -7.45 -0.04 4.38
C GLN A 27 -6.07 -0.07 3.72
N SER A 28 -5.56 -1.25 3.38
CA SER A 28 -4.31 -1.43 2.63
C SER A 28 -4.39 -0.74 1.27
N LEU A 29 -5.48 -0.99 0.51
CA LEU A 29 -5.72 -0.40 -0.80
C LEU A 29 -5.75 1.13 -0.74
N MET A 30 -6.54 1.70 0.19
CA MET A 30 -6.63 3.15 0.37
C MET A 30 -5.27 3.77 0.71
N ALA A 31 -4.50 3.12 1.58
CA ALA A 31 -3.18 3.60 1.97
C ALA A 31 -2.18 3.59 0.78
N TYR A 32 -2.17 2.53 -0.03
CA TYR A 32 -1.32 2.46 -1.22
C TYR A 32 -1.70 3.50 -2.26
N GLN A 33 -3.00 3.66 -2.55
CA GLN A 33 -3.48 4.66 -3.52
C GLN A 33 -3.09 6.08 -3.09
N HIS A 34 -3.35 6.43 -1.83
CA HIS A 34 -2.98 7.75 -1.31
C HIS A 34 -1.46 7.97 -1.35
N ALA A 35 -0.67 6.95 -0.97
CA ALA A 35 0.79 7.04 -1.04
C ALA A 35 1.28 7.21 -2.48
N MET A 36 0.66 6.54 -3.46
CA MET A 36 1.02 6.63 -4.87
C MET A 36 0.72 8.01 -5.46
N VAL A 37 -0.42 8.63 -5.09
CA VAL A 37 -0.76 10.00 -5.50
C VAL A 37 0.31 10.98 -5.00
N VAL A 38 0.61 10.94 -3.70
CA VAL A 38 1.61 11.83 -3.08
C VAL A 38 3.01 11.59 -3.66
N ALA A 39 3.42 10.33 -3.79
CA ALA A 39 4.72 9.99 -4.39
C ALA A 39 4.80 10.43 -5.86
N SER A 40 3.69 10.42 -6.59
CA SER A 40 3.66 10.86 -7.99
C SER A 40 3.72 12.37 -8.15
N SER A 41 3.21 13.14 -7.17
CA SER A 41 3.30 14.61 -7.17
C SER A 41 4.63 15.14 -6.64
N GLU A 42 5.26 14.45 -5.69
CA GLU A 42 6.43 14.97 -4.97
C GLU A 42 7.76 14.36 -5.46
N LEU A 43 7.74 13.16 -6.06
CA LEU A 43 8.95 12.40 -6.35
C LEU A 43 9.09 12.08 -7.85
N SER A 44 10.32 12.14 -8.35
CA SER A 44 10.63 11.73 -9.71
C SER A 44 10.29 10.24 -9.93
N PRO A 45 9.96 9.82 -11.16
CA PRO A 45 9.66 8.42 -11.46
C PRO A 45 10.78 7.43 -11.07
N ALA A 46 12.04 7.86 -11.14
CA ALA A 46 13.20 7.04 -10.78
C ALA A 46 13.54 7.06 -9.28
N HIS A 47 12.81 7.82 -8.48
CA HIS A 47 13.09 7.94 -7.05
C HIS A 47 12.88 6.60 -6.33
N GLN A 48 13.89 6.15 -5.57
CA GLN A 48 13.90 4.84 -4.91
C GLN A 48 12.64 4.54 -4.10
N PHE A 49 12.11 5.53 -3.38
CA PHE A 49 10.89 5.34 -2.57
C PHE A 49 9.64 5.16 -3.42
N ARG A 50 9.55 5.83 -4.58
CA ARG A 50 8.40 5.70 -5.49
C ARG A 50 8.42 4.33 -6.16
N LEU A 51 9.60 3.85 -6.55
CA LEU A 51 9.80 2.51 -7.09
C LEU A 51 9.47 1.42 -6.06
N GLY A 52 9.98 1.54 -4.84
CA GLY A 52 9.68 0.60 -3.76
C GLY A 52 8.19 0.55 -3.41
N LEU A 53 7.52 1.71 -3.40
CA LEU A 53 6.07 1.77 -3.20
C LEU A 53 5.30 1.10 -4.34
N ALA A 54 5.66 1.36 -5.59
CA ALA A 54 5.03 0.73 -6.74
C ALA A 54 5.22 -0.80 -6.74
N LEU A 55 6.40 -1.27 -6.34
CA LEU A 55 6.68 -2.69 -6.18
C LEU A 55 5.77 -3.31 -5.12
N ASN A 56 5.74 -2.77 -3.90
CA ASN A 56 4.90 -3.30 -2.82
C ASN A 56 3.41 -3.29 -3.19
N PHE A 57 2.96 -2.23 -3.86
CA PHE A 57 1.58 -2.16 -4.30
C PHE A 57 1.26 -3.19 -5.39
N SER A 58 2.19 -3.45 -6.32
CA SER A 58 2.01 -4.51 -7.34
C SER A 58 1.91 -5.92 -6.73
N VAL A 59 2.61 -6.17 -5.62
CA VAL A 59 2.53 -7.42 -4.87
C VAL A 59 1.17 -7.54 -4.18
N PHE A 60 0.67 -6.46 -3.59
CA PHE A 60 -0.65 -6.42 -2.96
C PHE A 60 -1.81 -6.69 -3.94
N LEU A 61 -1.69 -6.25 -5.19
CA LEU A 61 -2.73 -6.40 -6.21
C LEU A 61 -2.76 -7.79 -6.86
N ARG A 62 -1.77 -8.65 -6.58
CA ARG A 62 -1.75 -10.06 -7.02
C ARG A 62 -2.40 -10.95 -5.97
#